data_AF-A0A6A1UJ36-F1
#
_entry.id   AF-A0A6A1UJ36-F1
#
_cell.length_a   1.000
_cell.length_b   1.000
_cell.length_c   1.000
_cell.angle_alpha   90.00
_cell.angle_beta   90.00
_cell.angle_gamma   90.00
#
_symmetry.space_group_name_H-M   'P 1'
#
loop_
_entity.id
_entity.type
_entity.pdbx_description
1 polymer ?
#
loop_
_entity_poly.entity_id
_entity_poly.type
_entity_poly.pdbx_seq_one_letter_code
_entity_poly.pdbx_strand_id
1 'polypeptide(L)'
;MIAWPLYAEQRMNAALLTEELGVAVHSKVLPKKKVMGREEIEKMVRRVMEDKEGHALRTRVKELKHSAEKALSNGGSSYNALSRLAQQCQVHMRRQEVPAEAIEPTCTQELNY
;
A
#
# COMPACT_ATOMS: atom_id res chain seq x y z
N MET A 1 3.13 -16.46 -6.31
CA MET A 1 1.65 -16.47 -6.42
C MET A 1 1.25 -16.55 -7.89
N ILE A 2 0.00 -16.94 -8.19
CA ILE A 2 -0.57 -16.84 -9.54
C ILE A 2 -1.45 -15.59 -9.57
N ALA A 3 -1.11 -14.61 -10.40
CA ALA A 3 -1.88 -13.38 -10.57
C ALA A 3 -3.05 -13.62 -11.54
N TRP A 4 -4.27 -13.40 -11.06
CA TRP A 4 -5.50 -13.63 -11.82
C TRP A 4 -6.43 -12.41 -11.77
N PRO A 5 -6.16 -11.37 -12.59
CA PRO A 5 -6.90 -10.11 -12.52
C PRO A 5 -8.31 -10.25 -13.10
N LEU A 6 -9.32 -9.85 -12.34
CA LEU A 6 -10.74 -9.87 -12.73
C LEU A 6 -11.24 -8.46 -13.08
N TYR A 7 -11.02 -7.47 -12.20
CA TYR A 7 -11.57 -6.12 -12.35
C TYR A 7 -10.69 -5.02 -11.74
N ALA A 8 -11.08 -3.76 -12.00
CA ALA A 8 -10.45 -2.55 -11.47
C ALA A 8 -8.92 -2.51 -11.66
N GLU A 9 -8.19 -2.17 -10.61
CA GLU A 9 -6.74 -1.97 -10.57
C GLU A 9 -5.94 -3.28 -10.57
N GLN A 10 -6.60 -4.44 -10.46
CA GLN A 10 -5.93 -5.73 -10.35
C GLN A 10 -5.00 -6.04 -11.52
N ARG A 11 -5.25 -5.46 -12.70
CA ARG A 11 -4.36 -5.59 -13.86
C ARG A 11 -3.03 -4.89 -13.66
N MET A 12 -3.08 -3.68 -13.10
CA MET A 12 -1.88 -2.92 -12.75
C MET A 12 -1.13 -3.63 -11.63
N ASN A 13 -1.84 -4.14 -10.62
CA ASN A 13 -1.24 -4.92 -9.55
C ASN A 13 -0.61 -6.22 -10.08
N ALA A 14 -1.26 -6.90 -11.03
CA ALA A 14 -0.71 -8.10 -11.65
C ALA A 14 0.59 -7.78 -12.39
N ALA A 15 0.62 -6.72 -13.20
CA ALA A 15 1.83 -6.27 -13.89
C ALA A 15 2.95 -5.90 -12.90
N LEU A 16 2.65 -5.13 -11.85
CA LEU A 16 3.61 -4.82 -10.78
C LEU A 16 4.18 -6.09 -10.13
N LEU A 17 3.33 -7.07 -9.82
CA LEU A 17 3.76 -8.31 -9.17
C LEU A 17 4.58 -9.21 -10.10
N THR A 18 4.34 -9.18 -11.41
CA THR A 18 4.99 -10.08 -12.38
C THR A 18 6.21 -9.46 -13.04
N GLU A 19 6.15 -8.18 -13.41
CA GLU A 19 7.16 -7.49 -14.21
C GLU A 19 8.18 -6.77 -13.31
N GLU A 20 7.71 -6.01 -12.33
CA GLU A 20 8.58 -5.21 -11.46
C GLU A 20 9.13 -6.02 -10.29
N LEU A 21 8.25 -6.67 -9.52
CA LEU A 21 8.64 -7.42 -8.32
C LEU A 21 9.03 -8.87 -8.66
N GLY A 22 8.49 -9.40 -9.76
CA GLY A 22 8.70 -10.80 -10.17
C GLY A 22 8.28 -11.84 -9.13
N VAL A 23 7.35 -11.51 -8.24
CA VAL A 23 6.83 -12.40 -7.17
C VAL A 23 5.57 -13.16 -7.59
N ALA A 24 5.19 -13.06 -8.85
CA ALA A 24 4.00 -13.71 -9.39
C ALA A 24 4.21 -14.24 -10.81
N VAL A 25 3.46 -15.27 -11.16
CA VAL A 25 3.26 -15.70 -12.55
C VAL A 25 1.85 -15.33 -12.99
N HIS A 26 1.67 -14.99 -14.25
CA HIS A 26 0.34 -14.81 -14.84
C HIS A 26 0.27 -15.51 -16.19
N SER A 27 -0.95 -15.83 -16.63
CA SER A 27 -1.19 -16.37 -17.96
C SER A 27 -0.95 -15.31 -19.02
N LYS A 28 -0.35 -15.70 -20.15
CA LYS A 28 -0.20 -14.84 -21.33
C LYS A 28 -1.55 -14.51 -21.97
N VAL A 29 -2.60 -15.24 -21.63
CA VAL A 29 -3.97 -15.03 -22.08
C VAL A 29 -4.67 -14.07 -21.12
N LEU A 30 -4.99 -12.87 -21.58
CA LEU A 30 -5.79 -11.93 -20.79
C LEU A 30 -7.18 -12.53 -20.51
N PRO A 31 -7.63 -12.64 -19.24
CA PRO A 31 -8.88 -13.31 -18.87
C PRO A 31 -10.13 -12.80 -19.59
N LYS A 32 -10.12 -11.55 -20.07
CA LYS A 32 -11.25 -10.95 -20.80
C LYS A 32 -11.39 -11.43 -22.25
N LYS A 33 -10.38 -12.06 -22.83
CA LYS A 33 -10.38 -12.43 -24.27
C LYS A 33 -10.66 -13.91 -24.51
N LYS A 34 -10.40 -14.79 -23.54
CA LYS A 34 -10.56 -16.24 -23.69
C LYS A 34 -10.58 -16.93 -22.32
N VAL A 35 -11.42 -17.95 -22.19
CA VAL A 35 -11.40 -18.85 -21.04
C VAL A 35 -10.08 -19.62 -21.03
N MET A 36 -9.42 -19.63 -19.87
CA MET A 36 -8.15 -20.34 -19.70
C MET A 36 -8.39 -21.85 -19.68
N GLY A 37 -7.64 -22.60 -20.50
CA GLY A 37 -7.73 -24.05 -20.54
C GLY A 37 -7.16 -24.70 -19.28
N ARG A 38 -7.66 -25.88 -18.91
CA ARG A 38 -7.19 -26.63 -17.73
C ARG A 38 -5.69 -26.93 -17.80
N GLU A 39 -5.16 -27.17 -19.00
CA GLU A 39 -3.74 -27.47 -19.23
C GLU A 39 -2.85 -26.25 -18.92
N GLU A 40 -3.35 -25.04 -19.16
CA GLU A 40 -2.62 -23.82 -18.83
C GLU A 40 -2.62 -23.56 -17.33
N ILE A 41 -3.76 -23.82 -16.67
CA ILE A 41 -3.86 -23.76 -15.20
C ILE A 41 -2.89 -24.74 -14.56
N GLU A 42 -2.89 -26.01 -15.01
CA GLU A 42 -1.97 -27.04 -14.51
C GLU A 42 -0.51 -26.59 -14.63
N LYS A 43 -0.12 -26.09 -15.80
CA LYS A 43 1.25 -25.58 -16.03
C LYS A 43 1.62 -24.45 -15.09
N MET A 44 0.73 -23.48 -14.86
CA MET A 44 1.01 -22.39 -13.93
C MET A 44 1.15 -22.89 -12.49
N VAL A 45 0.31 -23.83 -12.07
CA VAL A 45 0.39 -24.42 -10.73
C VAL A 45 1.72 -25.16 -10.56
N ARG A 46 2.10 -26.02 -11.51
CA ARG A 46 3.40 -26.71 -11.48
C ARG A 46 4.58 -25.74 -11.46
N ARG A 47 4.55 -24.69 -12.28
CA ARG A 47 5.58 -23.63 -12.30
C ARG A 47 5.78 -22.97 -10.94
N VAL A 48 4.70 -22.70 -10.22
CA VAL A 48 4.78 -22.07 -8.89
C VAL A 48 5.21 -23.08 -7.83
N MET A 49 4.77 -24.34 -7.91
CA MET A 49 4.94 -25.31 -6.82
C MET A 49 6.24 -26.12 -6.96
N GLU A 50 6.47 -26.72 -8.13
CA GLU A 50 7.48 -27.75 -8.39
C GLU A 50 8.74 -27.20 -9.07
N ASP A 51 8.58 -26.25 -10.00
CA ASP A 51 9.71 -25.81 -10.84
C ASP A 51 10.72 -24.94 -10.10
N LYS A 52 11.95 -24.89 -10.63
CA LYS A 52 13.03 -23.99 -10.16
C LYS A 52 12.60 -22.52 -10.15
N GLU A 53 11.77 -22.13 -11.12
CA GLU A 53 11.19 -20.79 -11.19
C GLU A 53 10.35 -20.48 -9.94
N GLY A 54 9.51 -21.43 -9.50
CA GLY A 54 8.70 -21.31 -8.29
C GLY A 54 9.55 -21.16 -7.02
N HIS A 55 10.70 -21.82 -6.95
CA HIS A 55 11.66 -21.63 -5.85
C HIS A 55 12.21 -20.20 -5.82
N ALA A 56 12.71 -19.68 -6.94
CA ALA A 56 13.21 -18.30 -7.02
C ALA A 56 12.13 -17.27 -6.66
N LEU A 57 10.90 -17.52 -7.10
CA LEU A 57 9.74 -16.68 -6.83
C LEU A 57 9.40 -16.68 -5.32
N ARG A 58 9.41 -17.84 -4.65
CA ARG A 58 9.26 -17.93 -3.18
C ARG A 58 10.39 -17.24 -2.42
N THR A 59 11.62 -17.30 -2.91
CA THR A 59 12.75 -16.58 -2.29
C THR A 59 12.53 -15.07 -2.33
N ARG A 60 12.20 -14.51 -3.50
CA ARG A 60 11.87 -13.08 -3.64
C ARG A 60 10.69 -12.66 -2.75
N VAL A 61 9.66 -13.50 -2.62
CA VAL A 61 8.55 -13.24 -1.70
C VAL A 61 9.03 -13.15 -0.25
N LYS A 62 9.96 -14.01 0.18
CA LYS A 62 10.51 -13.96 1.55
C LYS A 62 11.33 -12.69 1.80
N GLU A 63 12.13 -12.26 0.83
CA GLU A 63 12.88 -11.00 0.89
C GLU A 63 11.95 -9.79 0.97
N LEU A 64 10.90 -9.78 0.14
CA LEU A 64 9.88 -8.73 0.14
C LEU A 64 9.13 -8.71 1.48
N LYS A 65 8.78 -9.88 2.02
CA LYS A 65 8.17 -10.00 3.36
C LYS A 65 9.06 -9.37 4.43
N HIS A 66 10.35 -9.74 4.47
CA HIS A 66 11.28 -9.20 5.46
C HIS A 66 11.43 -7.67 5.32
N SER A 67 11.48 -7.17 4.09
CA SER A 67 11.55 -5.74 3.82
C SER A 67 10.30 -4.99 4.29
N ALA A 68 9.12 -5.56 4.08
CA ALA A 68 7.85 -5.01 4.55
C ALA A 68 7.76 -5.00 6.08
N GLU A 69 8.16 -6.08 6.74
CA GLU A 69 8.23 -6.16 8.21
C GLU A 69 9.18 -5.09 8.78
N LYS A 70 10.36 -4.91 8.17
CA LYS A 70 11.32 -3.87 8.57
C LYS A 70 10.80 -2.45 8.34
N ALA A 71 10.01 -2.23 7.29
CA ALA A 71 9.42 -0.91 7.03
C ALA A 71 8.35 -0.55 8.09
N LEU A 72 7.66 -1.54 8.65
CA LEU A 72 6.58 -1.37 9.64
C LEU A 72 7.04 -1.46 11.10
N SER A 73 8.24 -1.99 11.38
CA SER A 73 8.77 -2.06 12.74
C SER A 73 9.05 -0.67 13.33
N ASN A 74 9.21 -0.60 14.65
CA ASN A 74 9.55 0.67 15.33
C ASN A 74 10.83 1.27 14.74
N GLY A 75 10.75 2.54 14.31
CA GLY A 75 11.83 3.23 13.62
C GLY A 75 11.95 2.91 12.13
N GLY A 76 11.12 2.02 11.60
CA GLY A 76 10.99 1.71 10.17
C GLY A 76 10.39 2.87 9.37
N SER A 77 10.63 2.86 8.06
CA SER A 77 10.24 3.98 7.18
C SER A 77 8.73 4.26 7.17
N SER A 78 7.92 3.22 7.02
CA SER A 78 6.45 3.34 7.00
C SER A 78 5.90 3.68 8.39
N TYR A 79 6.47 3.08 9.44
CA TYR A 79 6.14 3.42 10.82
C TYR A 79 6.38 4.91 11.10
N ASN A 80 7.54 5.44 10.74
CA ASN A 80 7.89 6.85 10.95
C ASN A 80 6.99 7.78 10.13
N ALA A 81 6.71 7.43 8.87
CA ALA A 81 5.83 8.22 8.01
C ALA A 81 4.41 8.33 8.60
N LEU A 82 3.84 7.21 9.05
CA LEU A 82 2.52 7.19 9.67
C LEU A 82 2.52 7.90 11.03
N SER A 83 3.57 7.72 11.83
CA SER A 83 3.73 8.42 13.12
C SER A 83 3.78 9.93 12.94
N ARG A 84 4.50 10.42 11.92
CA ARG A 84 4.56 11.84 11.57
C ARG A 84 3.19 12.35 11.14
N LEU A 85 2.45 11.61 10.32
CA LEU A 85 1.10 11.97 9.92
C LEU A 85 0.17 12.08 11.15
N ALA A 86 0.22 11.10 12.06
CA ALA A 86 -0.58 11.12 13.29
C ALA A 86 -0.26 12.34 14.17
N GLN A 87 1.03 12.69 14.31
CA GLN A 87 1.43 13.91 15.02
C GLN A 87 0.89 15.18 14.36
N GLN A 88 0.92 15.26 13.02
CA GLN A 88 0.35 16.40 12.29
C GLN A 88 -1.16 16.52 12.52
N CYS A 89 -1.88 15.40 12.47
CA CYS A 89 -3.31 15.37 12.78
C CYS A 89 -3.59 15.84 14.21
N GLN A 90 -2.85 15.37 15.21
CA GLN A 90 -3.02 15.80 16.60
C GLN A 90 -2.77 17.29 16.79
N VAL A 91 -1.73 17.84 16.16
CA VAL A 91 -1.46 19.29 16.19
C VAL A 91 -2.60 20.06 15.54
N HIS A 92 -3.14 19.56 14.42
CA HIS A 92 -4.26 20.20 13.74
C HIS A 92 -5.54 20.19 14.58
N MET A 93 -5.88 19.07 15.21
CA MET A 93 -7.07 18.96 16.07
C MET A 93 -6.97 19.90 17.27
N ARG A 94 -5.82 19.96 17.96
CA ARG A 94 -5.61 20.91 19.06
C ARG A 94 -5.72 22.38 18.66
N ARG A 95 -5.39 22.71 17.41
CA ARG A 95 -5.55 24.08 16.87
C ARG A 95 -7.01 24.43 16.58
N GLN A 96 -7.86 23.42 16.33
CA GLN A 96 -9.29 23.60 16.13
C GLN A 96 -10.07 23.66 17.46
N GLU A 97 -9.48 23.17 18.55
CA GLU A 97 -10.06 23.22 19.90
C GLU A 97 -9.78 24.52 20.66
N VAL A 98 -9.02 25.48 20.09
CA VAL A 98 -8.82 26.80 20.71
C VAL A 98 -10.13 27.59 20.60
N PRO A 99 -10.78 27.97 21.71
CA PRO A 99 -12.03 28.73 21.67
C PRO A 99 -11.80 30.10 21.05
N ALA A 100 -12.78 30.58 20.29
CA ALA A 100 -12.80 31.90 19.66
C ALA A 100 -12.94 33.08 20.66
N GLU A 101 -12.49 32.93 21.91
CA GLU A 101 -12.68 33.90 22.99
C GLU A 101 -11.43 34.71 23.36
N ALA A 102 -10.32 34.56 22.62
CA ALA A 102 -9.14 35.42 22.78
C ALA A 102 -9.16 36.68 21.89
N ILE A 103 -10.34 37.22 21.58
CA ILE A 103 -10.48 38.60 21.08
C ILE A 103 -11.22 39.39 22.14
N GLU A 104 -10.50 39.86 23.16
CA GLU A 104 -11.03 40.94 24.00
C GLU A 104 -11.22 42.20 23.14
N PRO A 105 -12.36 42.90 23.23
CA PRO A 105 -12.54 44.16 22.54
C PRO A 105 -11.80 45.26 23.31
N THR A 106 -10.54 45.51 22.98
CA THR A 106 -9.84 46.72 23.44
C THR A 106 -10.33 47.94 22.65
N CYS A 107 -11.52 48.45 22.99
CA CYS A 107 -12.07 49.73 22.54
C CYS A 107 -13.29 50.03 23.45
N THR A 108 -13.28 50.90 24.45
CA THR A 108 -12.93 52.33 24.46
C THR A 108 -12.91 52.80 25.92
N GLN A 109 -11.79 53.35 26.39
CA GLN A 109 -11.81 54.38 27.41
C GLN A 109 -11.09 55.57 26.79
N GLU A 110 -11.83 56.63 26.51
CA GLU A 110 -11.44 58.05 26.56
C GLU A 110 -12.47 58.87 25.78
N LEU A 111 -13.61 59.18 26.42
CA LEU A 111 -14.34 60.44 26.21
C LEU A 111 -15.17 60.69 27.48
N ASN A 112 -14.54 61.30 28.49
CA ASN A 112 -15.23 62.00 29.56
C ASN A 112 -14.87 63.49 29.45
N TYR A 113 -15.93 64.30 29.30
CA TYR A 113 -16.14 65.70 29.69
C TYR A 113 -14.93 66.61 29.92
#